data_AF-A0AB34PTP7-F1
#
_entry.id   AF-A0AB34PTP7-F1
#
_cell.length_a   1.000
_cell.length_b   1.000
_cell.length_c   1.000
_cell.angle_alpha   90.00
_cell.angle_beta   90.00
_cell.angle_gamma   90.00
#
_symmetry.space_group_name_H-M   'P 1'
#
loop_
_entity.id
_entity.type
_entity.pdbx_description
1 polymer ?
#
loop_
_entity_poly.entity_id
_entity_poly.type
_entity_poly.pdbx_seq_one_letter_code
_entity_poly.pdbx_strand_id
1 'polypeptide(L)'
;MADFLAPKKTNPRGIPEAPFIEKVETVIKNPETEFDNTMSMFQQRLQQYKYMEASKKQQLADLQTKIPDIEKNLDVIKHIKQRKEEGDDKMVTNYELNDTLYSKATVDVQNLNSVYLWLGAEVMLEYNLEDATELLNERLKKNQEQLQIVKEDLEFLKENITTMEVNTARLYNWDVERRKKAKAN
;
A
#
# COMPACT_ATOMS: atom_id res chain seq x y z
N MET A 1 -4.49 -14.62 -24.31
CA MET A 1 -4.71 -15.27 -22.99
C MET A 1 -5.63 -16.45 -23.21
N ALA A 2 -5.39 -17.57 -22.53
CA ALA A 2 -6.33 -18.68 -22.59
C ALA A 2 -7.66 -18.25 -21.93
N ASP A 3 -8.78 -18.60 -22.56
CA ASP A 3 -10.11 -18.07 -22.24
C ASP A 3 -10.55 -18.34 -20.79
N PHE A 4 -10.04 -19.41 -20.19
CA PHE A 4 -10.29 -19.80 -18.80
C PHE A 4 -9.55 -18.94 -17.75
N LEU A 5 -8.55 -18.15 -18.15
CA LEU A 5 -7.85 -17.19 -17.29
C LEU A 5 -8.37 -15.75 -17.46
N ALA A 6 -9.37 -15.55 -18.32
CA ALA A 6 -9.97 -14.23 -18.52
C ALA A 6 -10.69 -13.77 -17.24
N PRO A 7 -10.40 -12.56 -16.74
CA PRO A 7 -11.07 -12.04 -15.55
C PRO A 7 -12.54 -11.73 -15.86
N LYS A 8 -13.44 -12.19 -14.99
CA LYS A 8 -14.88 -11.85 -15.08
C LYS A 8 -15.16 -10.43 -14.62
N LYS A 9 -14.40 -9.96 -13.63
CA LYS A 9 -14.44 -8.59 -13.12
C LYS A 9 -13.04 -8.05 -12.91
N THR A 10 -12.94 -6.73 -12.89
CA THR A 10 -11.74 -6.01 -12.46
C THR A 10 -12.13 -5.10 -11.30
N ASN A 11 -11.21 -4.90 -10.36
CA ASN A 11 -11.41 -3.85 -9.38
C ASN A 11 -11.32 -2.47 -10.07
N PRO A 12 -11.83 -1.38 -9.46
CA PRO A 12 -11.76 -0.05 -10.10
C PRO A 12 -10.34 0.50 -10.39
N ARG A 13 -9.27 -0.21 -9.99
CA ARG A 13 -7.87 0.12 -10.27
C ARG A 13 -7.26 -0.76 -11.36
N GLY A 14 -8.08 -1.61 -11.99
CA GLY A 14 -7.68 -2.49 -13.09
C GLY A 14 -7.03 -3.80 -12.66
N ILE A 15 -7.02 -4.14 -11.36
CA ILE A 15 -6.54 -5.45 -10.90
C ILE A 15 -7.58 -6.50 -11.32
N PRO A 16 -7.18 -7.51 -12.10
CA PRO A 16 -8.10 -8.51 -12.61
C PRO A 16 -8.47 -9.53 -11.54
N GLU A 17 -9.74 -9.93 -11.48
CA GLU A 17 -10.22 -11.02 -10.63
C GLU A 17 -9.66 -12.38 -11.09
N ALA A 18 -9.27 -13.21 -10.14
CA ALA A 18 -8.81 -14.56 -10.36
C ALA A 18 -10.02 -15.47 -10.65
N PRO A 19 -10.05 -16.17 -11.80
CA PRO A 19 -11.14 -17.08 -12.09
C PRO A 19 -11.01 -18.34 -11.24
N PHE A 20 -12.10 -18.79 -10.65
CA PHE A 20 -12.14 -20.08 -9.94
C PHE A 20 -12.47 -21.23 -10.89
N ILE A 21 -11.69 -22.32 -10.81
CA ILE A 21 -11.95 -23.53 -11.60
C ILE A 21 -12.58 -24.60 -10.71
N GLU A 22 -13.83 -24.95 -11.00
CA GLU A 22 -14.54 -26.05 -10.33
C GLU A 22 -14.08 -27.43 -10.81
N LYS A 23 -13.89 -27.60 -12.13
CA LYS A 23 -13.52 -28.87 -12.76
C LYS A 23 -12.28 -28.69 -13.60
N VAL A 24 -11.23 -29.46 -13.35
CA VAL A 24 -9.95 -29.34 -14.08
C VAL A 24 -10.10 -29.82 -15.53
N GLU A 25 -11.01 -30.75 -15.77
CA GLU A 25 -11.32 -31.35 -17.06
C GLU A 25 -11.93 -30.36 -18.07
N THR A 26 -12.46 -29.22 -17.62
CA THR A 26 -12.95 -28.17 -18.52
C THR A 26 -11.81 -27.31 -19.08
N VAL A 27 -10.64 -27.35 -18.43
CA VAL A 27 -9.47 -26.52 -18.74
C VAL A 27 -8.40 -27.32 -19.48
N ILE A 28 -8.25 -28.61 -19.15
CA ILE A 28 -7.30 -29.51 -19.81
C ILE A 28 -8.08 -30.59 -20.55
N LYS A 29 -8.04 -30.54 -21.88
CA LYS A 29 -8.64 -31.55 -22.76
C LYS A 29 -7.64 -32.60 -23.19
N ASN A 30 -6.41 -32.19 -23.50
CA ASN A 30 -5.29 -33.10 -23.77
C ASN A 30 -4.21 -32.99 -22.67
N PRO A 31 -4.21 -33.90 -21.69
CA PRO A 31 -3.34 -33.80 -20.53
C PRO A 31 -1.84 -33.97 -20.82
N GLU A 32 -1.46 -34.60 -21.94
CA GLU A 32 -0.05 -34.82 -22.30
C GLU A 32 0.60 -33.59 -22.93
N THR A 33 -0.19 -32.75 -23.60
CA THR A 33 0.33 -31.57 -24.31
C THR A 33 -0.02 -30.25 -23.63
N GLU A 34 -1.11 -30.19 -22.86
CA GLU A 34 -1.64 -28.93 -22.31
C GLU A 34 -1.30 -28.71 -20.84
N PHE A 35 -0.97 -29.76 -20.09
CA PHE A 35 -0.82 -29.65 -18.63
C PHE A 35 0.33 -28.71 -18.21
N ASP A 36 1.54 -28.93 -18.71
CA ASP A 36 2.71 -28.15 -18.30
C ASP A 36 2.55 -26.66 -18.66
N ASN A 37 1.97 -26.38 -19.83
CA ASN A 37 1.70 -25.02 -20.26
C ASN A 37 0.62 -24.36 -19.38
N THR A 38 -0.50 -25.04 -19.14
CA THR A 38 -1.57 -24.51 -18.26
C THR A 38 -1.04 -24.29 -16.84
N MET A 39 -0.30 -25.25 -16.28
CA MET A 39 0.32 -25.11 -14.95
C MET A 39 1.24 -23.89 -14.89
N SER A 40 2.09 -23.70 -15.90
CA SER A 40 2.95 -22.52 -16.02
C SER A 40 2.14 -21.22 -16.05
N MET A 41 1.02 -21.17 -16.80
CA MET A 41 0.15 -19.99 -16.83
C MET A 41 -0.46 -19.67 -15.45
N PHE A 42 -0.91 -20.69 -14.69
CA PHE A 42 -1.42 -20.53 -13.33
C PHE A 42 -0.36 -19.98 -12.38
N GLN A 43 0.85 -20.54 -12.44
CA GLN A 43 1.99 -20.08 -11.63
C GLN A 43 2.41 -18.65 -12.00
N GLN A 44 2.48 -18.32 -13.28
CA GLN A 44 2.78 -16.95 -13.74
C GLN A 44 1.74 -15.95 -13.24
N ARG A 45 0.45 -16.29 -13.32
CA ARG A 45 -0.63 -15.43 -12.84
C ARG A 45 -0.59 -15.25 -11.33
N LEU A 46 -0.31 -16.32 -10.58
CA LEU A 46 -0.09 -16.24 -9.14
C LEU A 46 1.09 -15.33 -8.80
N GLN A 47 2.20 -15.43 -9.54
CA GLN A 47 3.37 -14.58 -9.34
C GLN A 47 3.06 -13.10 -9.62
N GLN A 48 2.25 -12.80 -10.64
CA GLN A 48 1.78 -11.44 -10.90
C GLN A 48 1.00 -10.87 -9.70
N TYR A 49 0.08 -11.65 -9.12
CA TYR A 49 -0.65 -11.21 -7.93
C TYR A 49 0.27 -10.98 -6.73
N LYS A 50 1.22 -11.89 -6.47
CA LYS A 50 2.20 -11.73 -5.38
C LYS A 50 3.08 -10.50 -5.56
N TYR A 51 3.49 -10.20 -6.79
CA TYR A 51 4.25 -8.99 -7.09
C TYR A 51 3.43 -7.72 -6.82
N MET A 52 2.17 -7.69 -7.27
CA MET A 52 1.26 -6.56 -6.99
C MET A 52 1.01 -6.39 -5.49
N GLU A 53 0.84 -7.50 -4.76
CA GLU A 53 0.66 -7.48 -3.30
C GLU A 53 1.89 -6.91 -2.58
N ALA A 54 3.10 -7.34 -2.97
CA ALA A 54 4.33 -6.81 -2.39
C ALA A 54 4.48 -5.30 -2.62
N SER A 55 4.17 -4.81 -3.83
CA SER A 55 4.17 -3.39 -4.15
C SER A 55 3.17 -2.60 -3.29
N LYS A 56 1.94 -3.11 -3.13
CA LYS A 56 0.91 -2.47 -2.30
C LYS A 56 1.23 -2.52 -0.81
N LYS A 57 1.90 -3.58 -0.32
CA LYS A 57 2.39 -3.66 1.07
C LYS A 57 3.47 -2.61 1.35
N GLN A 58 4.39 -2.38 0.41
CA GLN A 58 5.37 -1.30 0.55
C GLN A 58 4.67 0.06 0.60
N GLN A 59 3.72 0.31 -0.30
CA GLN A 59 2.95 1.54 -0.31
C GLN A 59 2.17 1.76 1.01
N LEU A 60 1.62 0.69 1.59
CA LEU A 60 0.95 0.72 2.89
C LEU A 60 1.92 1.14 4.01
N ALA A 61 3.12 0.54 4.06
CA ALA A 61 4.14 0.86 5.08
C ALA A 61 4.59 2.33 4.99
N ASP A 62 4.79 2.83 3.77
CA ASP A 62 5.14 4.23 3.55
C ASP A 62 4.04 5.18 4.06
N LEU A 63 2.77 4.85 3.78
CA LEU A 63 1.62 5.64 4.26
C LEU A 63 1.46 5.58 5.77
N GLN A 64 1.71 4.43 6.39
CA GLN A 64 1.69 4.24 7.84
C GLN A 64 2.76 5.05 8.57
N THR A 65 3.85 5.43 7.88
CA THR A 65 4.88 6.33 8.41
C THR A 65 4.51 7.78 8.16
N LYS A 66 4.13 8.12 6.92
CA LYS A 66 3.84 9.51 6.49
C LYS A 66 2.65 10.14 7.21
N ILE A 67 1.58 9.37 7.45
CA ILE A 67 0.36 9.91 8.07
C ILE A 67 0.64 10.42 9.50
N PRO A 68 1.21 9.61 10.42
CA PRO A 68 1.59 10.09 11.74
C PRO A 68 2.58 11.26 11.73
N ASP A 69 3.51 11.28 10.77
CA ASP A 69 4.47 12.39 10.66
C ASP A 69 3.77 13.70 10.26
N ILE A 70 2.79 13.65 9.34
CA ILE A 70 1.97 14.81 8.98
C ILE A 70 1.12 15.26 10.17
N GLU A 71 0.53 14.33 10.92
CA GLU A 71 -0.28 14.61 12.12
C GLU A 71 0.57 15.30 13.20
N LYS A 72 1.78 14.80 13.48
CA LYS A 72 2.73 15.45 14.39
C LYS A 72 3.10 16.85 13.95
N ASN A 73 3.33 17.06 12.66
CA ASN A 73 3.64 18.40 12.12
C ASN A 73 2.47 19.37 12.32
N LEU A 74 1.23 18.91 12.11
CA LEU A 74 0.03 19.68 12.40
C LEU A 74 -0.09 20.00 13.89
N ASP A 75 0.18 19.03 14.76
CA ASP A 75 0.15 19.22 16.21
C ASP A 75 1.16 20.28 16.68
N VAL A 76 2.36 20.32 16.09
CA VAL A 76 3.36 21.36 16.37
C VAL A 76 2.84 22.74 15.98
N ILE A 77 2.29 22.89 14.76
CA ILE A 77 1.72 24.17 14.31
C ILE A 77 0.55 24.60 15.19
N LYS A 78 -0.31 23.65 15.57
CA LYS A 78 -1.43 23.89 16.49
C LYS A 78 -0.94 24.33 17.87
N HIS A 79 0.12 23.71 18.40
CA HIS A 79 0.73 24.11 19.66
C HIS A 79 1.26 25.53 19.62
N ILE A 80 1.94 25.91 18.52
CA ILE A 80 2.42 27.28 18.30
C ILE A 80 1.26 28.28 18.28
N LYS A 81 0.18 27.97 17.54
CA LYS A 81 -1.01 28.83 17.48
C LYS A 81 -1.67 29.00 18.85
N GLN A 82 -1.86 27.91 19.59
CA GLN A 82 -2.46 27.94 20.92
C GLN A 82 -1.64 28.81 21.89
N ARG A 83 -0.32 28.65 21.93
CA ARG A 83 0.57 29.46 22.77
C ARG A 83 0.47 30.95 22.45
N LYS A 84 0.32 31.29 21.17
CA LYS A 84 0.14 32.66 20.72
C LYS A 84 -1.19 33.25 21.18
N GLU A 85 -2.27 32.46 21.15
CA GLU A 85 -3.60 32.85 21.65
C GLU A 85 -3.63 33.02 23.17
N GLU A 86 -2.89 32.19 23.91
CA GLU A 86 -2.75 32.27 25.38
C GLU A 86 -1.94 33.50 25.83
N GLY A 87 -1.27 34.19 24.89
CA GLY A 87 -0.47 35.39 25.18
C GLY A 87 0.93 35.08 25.72
N ASP A 88 1.45 33.87 25.49
CA ASP A 88 2.82 33.53 25.85
C ASP A 88 3.80 34.31 24.97
N ASP A 89 4.79 34.96 25.61
CA ASP A 89 5.86 35.67 24.88
C ASP A 89 6.94 34.70 24.38
N LYS A 90 7.20 33.62 25.13
CA LYS A 90 8.34 32.72 24.89
C LYS A 90 7.98 31.26 25.13
N MET A 91 8.41 30.40 24.22
CA MET A 91 8.33 28.95 24.35
C MET A 91 9.74 28.37 24.46
N VAL A 92 9.98 27.60 25.53
CA VAL A 92 11.23 26.87 25.69
C VAL A 92 11.03 25.46 25.19
N THR A 93 11.83 25.03 24.21
CA THR A 93 11.76 23.70 23.61
C THR A 93 13.15 23.08 23.47
N ASN A 94 13.20 21.75 23.42
CA ASN A 94 14.40 21.03 23.04
C ASN A 94 14.28 20.66 21.56
N TYR A 95 15.25 21.08 20.75
CA TYR A 95 15.30 20.75 19.33
C TYR A 95 16.44 19.77 19.06
N GLU A 96 16.23 18.94 18.04
CA GLU A 96 17.16 17.89 17.65
C GLU A 96 18.32 18.47 16.83
N LEU A 97 19.55 18.17 17.24
CA LEU A 97 20.77 18.42 16.46
C LEU A 97 21.26 17.13 15.76
N ASN A 98 21.02 15.98 16.39
CA ASN A 98 21.31 14.63 15.91
C ASN A 98 20.40 13.65 16.66
N ASP A 99 20.26 12.40 16.18
CA ASP A 99 19.39 11.34 16.71
C ASP A 99 19.48 11.14 18.24
N THR A 100 20.61 11.49 18.85
CA THR A 100 20.85 11.36 20.30
C THR A 100 21.28 12.67 20.98
N LEU A 101 21.30 13.78 20.25
CA LEU A 101 21.75 15.08 20.73
C LEU A 101 20.66 16.13 20.57
N TYR A 102 20.17 16.62 21.70
CA TYR A 102 19.18 17.67 21.78
C TYR A 102 19.78 18.91 22.43
N SER A 103 19.36 20.08 21.98
CA SER A 103 19.73 21.37 22.58
C SER A 103 18.49 22.17 22.95
N LYS A 104 18.63 23.01 23.97
CA LYS A 104 17.54 23.84 24.49
C LYS A 104 17.52 25.18 23.76
N ALA A 105 16.37 25.54 23.21
CA ALA A 105 16.13 26.84 22.58
C ALA A 105 14.95 27.56 23.23
N THR A 106 15.01 28.88 23.23
CA THR A 106 13.88 29.74 23.59
C THR A 106 13.41 30.43 22.32
N VAL A 107 12.18 30.14 21.94
CA VAL A 107 11.52 30.67 20.73
C VAL A 107 10.58 31.79 21.14
N ASP A 108 10.64 32.91 20.42
CA ASP A 108 9.68 33.99 20.55
C ASP A 108 8.39 33.61 19.79
N VAL A 109 7.30 33.41 20.54
CA VAL A 109 6.04 32.90 19.98
C VAL A 109 5.26 34.02 19.27
N GLN A 110 5.38 35.26 19.75
CA GLN A 110 4.66 36.40 19.18
C GLN A 110 5.12 36.71 17.76
N ASN A 111 6.43 36.59 17.54
CA ASN A 111 7.06 36.84 16.24
C ASN A 111 7.08 35.61 15.31
N LEU A 112 6.60 34.44 15.76
CA LEU A 112 6.56 33.22 14.95
C LEU A 112 5.30 33.21 14.07
N ASN A 113 5.42 33.75 12.86
CA ASN A 113 4.31 33.86 11.89
C ASN A 113 4.36 32.83 10.76
N SER A 114 5.51 32.18 10.56
CA SER A 114 5.76 31.26 9.48
C SER A 114 6.55 30.03 9.93
N VAL A 115 6.44 28.97 9.14
CA VAL A 115 7.19 27.71 9.27
C VAL A 115 7.78 27.33 7.94
N TYR A 116 8.93 26.65 7.98
CA TYR A 116 9.56 26.10 6.78
C TYR A 116 9.14 24.64 6.61
N LEU A 117 8.59 24.31 5.45
CA LEU A 117 8.15 22.95 5.11
C LEU A 117 9.04 22.38 4.00
N TRP A 118 9.49 21.14 4.19
CA TRP A 118 10.18 20.38 3.16
C TRP A 118 9.16 19.79 2.17
N LEU A 119 9.29 20.15 0.89
CA LEU A 119 8.37 19.70 -0.15
C LEU A 119 8.92 18.50 -0.95
N GLY A 120 10.18 18.14 -0.71
CA GLY A 120 10.91 17.12 -1.47
C GLY A 120 11.80 17.74 -2.54
N ALA A 121 12.56 16.88 -3.24
CA ALA A 121 13.49 17.29 -4.30
C ALA A 121 14.45 18.43 -3.89
N GLU A 122 14.95 18.40 -2.65
CA GLU A 122 15.85 19.42 -2.08
C GLU A 122 15.24 20.82 -1.95
N VAL A 123 13.92 20.93 -2.01
CA VAL A 123 13.19 22.20 -1.90
C VAL A 123 12.49 22.32 -0.55
N MET A 124 12.78 23.44 0.13
CA MET A 124 12.10 23.91 1.33
C MET A 124 11.49 25.28 1.05
N LEU A 125 10.24 25.49 1.46
CA LEU A 125 9.55 26.78 1.31
C LEU A 125 8.98 27.25 2.65
N GLU A 126 8.95 28.56 2.81
CA GLU A 126 8.32 29.24 3.93
C GLU A 126 6.82 29.36 3.69
N TYR A 127 6.03 29.01 4.71
CA TYR A 127 4.58 29.15 4.72
C TYR A 127 4.13 29.84 5.98
N ASN A 128 3.12 30.70 5.89
CA ASN A 128 2.45 31.21 7.07
C ASN A 128 1.75 30.05 7.82
N LEU A 129 1.51 30.23 9.12
CA LEU A 129 0.90 29.18 9.94
C LEU A 129 -0.46 28.69 9.41
N GLU A 130 -1.23 29.55 8.74
CA GLU A 130 -2.51 29.20 8.11
C GLU A 130 -2.31 28.35 6.85
N ASP A 131 -1.53 28.84 5.89
CA ASP A 131 -1.22 28.13 4.64
C ASP A 131 -0.57 26.77 4.90
N ALA A 132 0.34 26.70 5.88
CA ALA A 132 0.97 25.45 6.31
C ALA A 132 -0.06 24.45 6.86
N THR A 133 -1.03 24.93 7.64
CA THR A 133 -2.11 24.09 8.18
C THR A 133 -3.00 23.57 7.05
N GLU A 134 -3.37 24.41 6.10
CA GLU A 134 -4.20 24.01 4.96
C GLU A 134 -3.48 22.97 4.09
N LEU A 135 -2.22 23.23 3.73
CA LEU A 135 -1.40 22.32 2.94
C LEU A 135 -1.23 20.95 3.60
N LEU A 136 -0.94 20.93 4.91
CA LEU A 136 -0.76 19.67 5.64
C LEU A 136 -2.09 18.92 5.79
N ASN A 137 -3.21 19.60 6.00
CA ASN A 137 -4.53 18.96 6.04
C ASN A 137 -4.94 18.37 4.69
N GLU A 138 -4.69 19.09 3.58
CA GLU A 138 -4.96 18.57 2.25
C GLU A 138 -4.11 17.32 1.97
N ARG A 139 -2.82 17.36 2.33
CA ARG A 139 -1.92 16.20 2.23
C ARG A 139 -2.39 15.06 3.11
N LEU A 140 -2.81 15.33 4.36
CA LEU A 140 -3.31 14.32 5.29
C LEU A 140 -4.52 13.60 4.70
N LYS A 141 -5.52 14.37 4.23
CA LYS A 141 -6.72 13.83 3.58
C LYS A 141 -6.38 12.94 2.39
N LYS A 142 -5.53 13.41 1.48
CA LYS A 142 -5.07 12.63 0.31
C LYS A 142 -4.38 11.32 0.72
N ASN A 143 -3.51 11.35 1.74
CA ASN A 143 -2.84 10.15 2.23
C ASN A 143 -3.81 9.18 2.93
N GLN A 144 -4.80 9.68 3.66
CA GLN A 144 -5.85 8.87 4.29
C GLN A 144 -6.77 8.19 3.25
N GLU A 145 -7.17 8.92 2.20
CA GLU A 145 -7.91 8.35 1.07
C GLU A 145 -7.07 7.28 0.36
N GLN A 146 -5.79 7.57 0.10
CA GLN A 146 -4.87 6.60 -0.50
C GLN A 146 -4.66 5.36 0.37
N LEU A 147 -4.62 5.52 1.70
CA LEU A 147 -4.51 4.41 2.65
C LEU A 147 -5.69 3.46 2.54
N GLN A 148 -6.92 3.98 2.43
CA GLN A 148 -8.10 3.14 2.27
C GLN A 148 -8.08 2.39 0.94
N ILE A 149 -7.74 3.07 -0.15
CA ILE A 149 -7.61 2.46 -1.47
C ILE A 149 -6.59 1.31 -1.45
N VAL A 150 -5.43 1.52 -0.81
CA VAL A 150 -4.38 0.48 -0.72
C VAL A 150 -4.87 -0.71 0.11
N LYS A 151 -5.59 -0.47 1.21
CA LYS A 151 -6.17 -1.55 2.03
C LYS A 151 -7.19 -2.37 1.25
N GLU A 152 -8.09 -1.73 0.51
CA GLU A 152 -9.06 -2.41 -0.35
C GLU A 152 -8.37 -3.25 -1.45
N ASP A 153 -7.36 -2.67 -2.11
CA ASP A 153 -6.58 -3.39 -3.13
C ASP A 153 -5.84 -4.59 -2.54
N LEU A 154 -5.29 -4.47 -1.32
CA LEU A 154 -4.61 -5.57 -0.63
C LEU A 154 -5.57 -6.71 -0.27
N GLU A 155 -6.76 -6.40 0.23
CA GLU A 155 -7.76 -7.42 0.53
C GLU A 155 -8.19 -8.15 -0.76
N PHE A 156 -8.46 -7.40 -1.82
CA PHE A 156 -8.76 -7.98 -3.13
C PHE A 156 -7.62 -8.88 -3.62
N LEU A 157 -6.37 -8.42 -3.54
CA LEU A 157 -5.22 -9.23 -3.96
C LEU A 157 -5.09 -10.52 -3.12
N LYS A 158 -5.34 -10.47 -1.82
CA LYS A 158 -5.29 -11.62 -0.92
C LYS A 158 -6.33 -12.69 -1.29
N GLU A 159 -7.57 -12.29 -1.58
CA GLU A 159 -8.62 -13.20 -2.05
C GLU A 159 -8.23 -13.87 -3.38
N ASN A 160 -7.67 -13.10 -4.31
CA ASN A 160 -7.26 -13.58 -5.62
C ASN A 160 -6.04 -14.49 -5.56
N ILE A 161 -5.05 -14.20 -4.70
CA ILE A 161 -3.92 -15.08 -4.43
C ILE A 161 -4.43 -16.41 -3.89
N THR A 162 -5.31 -16.38 -2.89
CA THR A 162 -5.89 -17.60 -2.30
C THR A 162 -6.61 -18.44 -3.35
N THR A 163 -7.43 -17.80 -4.19
CA THR A 163 -8.14 -18.47 -5.30
C THR A 163 -7.18 -19.14 -6.27
N MET A 164 -6.11 -18.43 -6.67
CA MET A 164 -5.09 -18.96 -7.57
C MET A 164 -4.26 -20.09 -6.95
N GLU A 165 -3.96 -20.03 -5.66
CA GLU A 165 -3.26 -21.09 -4.93
C GLU A 165 -4.10 -22.36 -4.88
N VAL A 166 -5.41 -22.24 -4.59
CA VAL A 166 -6.34 -23.37 -4.61
C VAL A 166 -6.44 -23.98 -6.02
N ASN A 167 -6.58 -23.15 -7.05
CA ASN A 167 -6.64 -23.62 -8.44
C ASN A 167 -5.35 -24.37 -8.82
N THR A 168 -4.20 -23.83 -8.46
CA THR A 168 -2.88 -24.44 -8.75
C THR A 168 -2.74 -25.79 -8.03
N ALA A 169 -3.15 -25.87 -6.77
CA ALA A 169 -3.14 -27.11 -6.00
C ALA A 169 -4.09 -28.17 -6.58
N ARG A 170 -5.31 -27.76 -6.98
CA ARG A 170 -6.28 -28.65 -7.65
C ARG A 170 -5.73 -29.22 -8.94
N LEU A 171 -5.12 -28.37 -9.76
CA LEU A 171 -4.48 -28.75 -11.02
C LEU A 171 -3.37 -29.78 -10.79
N TYR A 172 -2.51 -29.53 -9.80
CA TYR A 172 -1.45 -30.46 -9.41
C TYR A 172 -2.00 -31.81 -8.92
N ASN A 173 -2.96 -31.79 -8.00
CA ASN A 173 -3.57 -33.00 -7.44
C ASN A 173 -4.23 -33.86 -8.52
N TRP A 174 -4.94 -33.21 -9.44
CA TRP A 174 -5.57 -33.90 -10.57
C TRP A 174 -4.55 -34.61 -11.47
N ASP A 175 -3.42 -33.96 -11.79
CA ASP A 175 -2.35 -34.58 -12.58
C ASP A 175 -1.67 -35.75 -11.86
N VAL A 176 -1.45 -35.62 -10.55
CA VAL A 176 -0.95 -36.73 -9.72
C VAL A 176 -1.91 -37.92 -9.75
N GLU A 177 -3.21 -37.71 -9.59
CA GLU A 177 -4.22 -38.78 -9.69
C GLU A 177 -4.25 -39.42 -11.08
N ARG A 178 -4.19 -38.61 -12.14
CA ARG A 178 -4.13 -39.07 -13.53
C ARG A 178 -2.92 -39.99 -13.75
N ARG A 179 -1.73 -39.56 -13.34
CA ARG A 179 -0.48 -40.32 -13.47
C ARG A 179 -0.50 -41.61 -12.65
N LYS A 180 -1.11 -41.60 -11.46
CA LYS A 180 -1.29 -42.82 -10.65
C LYS A 180 -2.20 -43.83 -11.36
N LYS A 181 -3.35 -43.39 -11.88
CA LYS A 181 -4.28 -44.25 -12.64
C LYS A 181 -3.61 -44.82 -13.90
N ALA A 182 -2.82 -44.04 -14.62
CA ALA A 182 -2.08 -44.49 -15.81
C ALA A 182 -0.98 -45.52 -15.51
N LYS A 183 -0.47 -45.59 -14.27
CA LYS A 183 0.52 -46.61 -13.84
C LYS A 183 -0.12 -47.86 -13.24
N ALA A 184 -1.40 -47.80 -12.88
CA ALA A 184 -2.15 -48.91 -12.28
C ALA A 184 -2.88 -49.76 -13.32
N ASN A 185 -3.02 -49.24 -14.54
CA ASN A 185 -3.39 -49.97 -15.76
C ASN A 185 -2.12 -50.42 -16.49
#